data_AF-A0A9Q9HHF0-F1
#
_entry.id   AF-A0A9Q9HHF0-F1
#
_cell.length_a   1.000
_cell.length_b   1.000
_cell.length_c   1.000
_cell.angle_alpha   90.00
_cell.angle_beta   90.00
_cell.angle_gamma   90.00
#
_symmetry.space_group_name_H-M   'P 1'
#
loop_
_entity.id
_entity.type
_entity.pdbx_description
1 polymer ?
#
loop_
_entity_poly.entity_id
_entity_poly.type
_entity_poly.pdbx_seq_one_letter_code
_entity_poly.pdbx_strand_id
1 'polypeptide(L)'
;MPSAEPSDTPKQWLKAIAIWAFLGFWIYFFSFSLYASGCHKFSRPADERLRKCENSLRFTGFLYTDHQRATNLINQGIAQADLGEDAKAVALFTKAIPLLTGASSSNHRHLQPQLETLDRKMKDPAILPRALELFRTAIDEWAKSRS
;
A
#
# COMPACT_ATOMS: atom_id res chain seq x y z
N MET A 1 17.11 -57.32 -22.31
CA MET A 1 18.12 -56.31 -22.70
C MET A 1 17.71 -54.99 -22.06
N PRO A 2 18.50 -54.43 -21.15
CA PRO A 2 18.16 -53.14 -20.54
C PRO A 2 18.36 -52.05 -21.59
N SER A 3 17.27 -51.36 -21.94
CA SER A 3 17.27 -50.19 -22.81
C SER A 3 18.10 -49.10 -22.13
N ALA A 4 19.23 -48.73 -22.75
CA ALA A 4 20.03 -47.60 -22.31
C ALA A 4 19.17 -46.34 -22.31
N GLU A 5 18.89 -45.78 -21.14
CA GLU A 5 18.27 -44.47 -21.02
C GLU A 5 19.16 -43.45 -21.75
N PRO A 6 18.59 -42.55 -22.57
CA PRO A 6 19.36 -41.53 -23.24
C PRO A 6 19.97 -40.61 -22.18
N SER A 7 21.31 -40.53 -22.15
CA SER A 7 22.05 -39.67 -21.23
C SER A 7 21.56 -38.22 -21.38
N ASP A 8 21.01 -37.65 -20.31
CA ASP A 8 20.57 -36.26 -20.31
C ASP A 8 21.69 -35.32 -20.77
N THR A 9 21.48 -34.64 -21.88
CA THR A 9 22.51 -33.76 -22.44
C THR A 9 22.61 -32.47 -21.62
N PRO A 10 23.80 -31.86 -21.49
CA PRO A 10 23.97 -30.58 -20.77
C PRO A 10 23.03 -29.47 -21.27
N LYS A 11 22.65 -29.52 -22.55
CA LYS A 11 21.68 -28.59 -23.17
C LYS A 11 20.25 -28.78 -22.66
N GLN A 12 19.83 -30.01 -22.34
CA GLN A 12 18.50 -30.27 -21.76
C GLN A 12 18.42 -29.77 -20.32
N TRP A 13 19.48 -29.98 -19.52
CA TRP A 13 19.58 -29.42 -18.18
C TRP A 13 19.56 -27.89 -18.16
N LEU A 14 20.27 -27.23 -19.09
CA LEU A 14 20.22 -25.77 -19.24
C LEU A 14 18.82 -25.26 -19.57
N LYS A 15 18.09 -25.94 -20.46
CA LYS A 15 16.69 -25.61 -20.76
C LYS A 15 15.78 -25.80 -19.55
N ALA A 16 15.93 -26.90 -18.81
CA ALA A 16 15.16 -27.16 -17.61
C ALA A 16 15.41 -26.09 -16.54
N ILE A 17 16.67 -25.71 -16.30
CA ILE A 17 17.03 -24.63 -15.37
C ILE A 17 16.40 -23.30 -15.80
N ALA A 18 16.46 -22.96 -17.09
CA ALA A 18 15.84 -21.73 -17.60
C ALA A 18 14.32 -21.71 -17.40
N ILE A 19 13.65 -22.84 -17.65
CA ILE A 19 12.20 -22.98 -17.44
C ILE A 19 11.85 -22.85 -15.95
N TRP A 20 12.60 -23.53 -15.07
CA TRP A 20 12.37 -23.44 -13.63
C TRP A 20 12.68 -22.05 -13.07
N ALA A 21 13.71 -21.37 -13.55
CA ALA A 21 14.01 -20.00 -13.18
C ALA A 21 12.89 -19.04 -13.63
N PHE A 22 12.38 -19.21 -14.85
CA PHE A 22 11.26 -18.43 -15.35
C PHE A 22 9.97 -18.67 -14.56
N LEU A 23 9.63 -19.94 -14.28
CA LEU A 23 8.47 -20.30 -13.46
C LEU A 23 8.61 -19.79 -12.02
N GLY A 24 9.79 -19.92 -11.42
CA GLY A 24 10.08 -19.42 -10.08
C GLY A 24 9.95 -17.90 -10.01
N PHE A 25 10.49 -17.18 -10.99
CA PHE A 25 10.33 -15.73 -11.11
C PHE A 25 8.86 -15.35 -11.28
N TRP A 26 8.12 -16.07 -12.13
CA TRP A 26 6.71 -15.80 -12.40
C TRP A 26 5.82 -16.04 -11.16
N ILE A 27 6.02 -17.16 -10.46
CA ILE A 27 5.31 -17.49 -9.21
C ILE A 27 5.64 -16.48 -8.11
N TYR A 28 6.91 -16.10 -7.97
CA TYR A 28 7.34 -15.07 -7.02
C TYR A 28 6.63 -13.75 -7.30
N PHE A 29 6.66 -13.27 -8.55
CA PHE A 29 6.05 -11.99 -8.93
C PHE A 29 4.52 -11.99 -8.74
N PHE A 30 3.85 -13.11 -9.06
CA PHE A 30 2.40 -13.22 -8.92
C PHE A 30 1.95 -13.34 -7.46
N SER A 31 2.67 -14.11 -6.66
CA SER A 31 2.41 -14.24 -5.22
C SER A 31 2.67 -12.93 -4.49
N PHE A 32 3.73 -12.22 -4.88
CA PHE A 32 4.09 -10.91 -4.35
C PHE A 32 3.04 -9.83 -4.69
N SER A 33 2.48 -9.85 -5.91
CA SER A 33 1.41 -8.93 -6.32
C SER A 33 0.12 -9.11 -5.51
N LEU A 34 -0.22 -10.34 -5.13
CA LEU A 34 -1.42 -10.63 -4.32
C LEU A 34 -1.27 -10.21 -2.86
N TYR A 35 -0.06 -10.26 -2.29
CA TYR A 35 0.17 -9.95 -0.88
C TYR A 35 0.02 -8.45 -0.56
N ALA A 36 0.32 -7.57 -1.52
CA ALA A 36 0.33 -6.11 -1.30
C ALA A 36 -1.07 -5.46 -1.20
N SER A 37 -2.14 -6.14 -1.62
CA SER A 37 -3.49 -5.56 -1.70
C SER A 37 -4.31 -5.65 -0.40
N GLY A 38 -3.86 -6.40 0.61
CA GLY A 38 -4.68 -6.76 1.78
C GLY A 38 -4.94 -5.67 2.83
N CYS A 39 -4.35 -4.48 2.68
CA CYS A 39 -4.34 -3.42 3.69
C CYS A 39 -5.71 -2.76 3.92
N HIS A 40 -6.62 -2.77 2.94
CA HIS A 40 -7.92 -2.08 2.99
C HIS A 40 -9.10 -2.98 3.41
N LYS A 41 -8.86 -4.24 3.80
CA LYS A 41 -9.97 -5.17 4.09
C LYS A 41 -10.51 -4.95 5.51
N PHE A 42 -11.49 -4.06 5.66
CA PHE A 42 -12.12 -3.64 6.93
C PHE A 42 -12.85 -4.77 7.69
N SER A 43 -13.06 -5.94 7.08
CA SER A 43 -13.58 -7.12 7.77
C SER A 43 -12.60 -7.75 8.77
N ARG A 44 -11.35 -7.25 8.84
CA ARG A 44 -10.29 -7.74 9.72
C ARG A 44 -10.09 -6.79 10.91
N PRO A 45 -9.64 -7.31 12.07
CA PRO A 45 -9.34 -6.47 13.21
C PRO A 45 -8.22 -5.46 12.88
N ALA A 46 -8.22 -4.34 13.59
CA ALA A 46 -7.42 -3.17 13.27
C ALA A 46 -5.90 -3.43 13.36
N ASP A 47 -5.47 -4.23 14.32
CA ASP A 47 -4.08 -4.69 14.48
C ASP A 47 -3.60 -5.49 13.27
N GLU A 48 -4.44 -6.39 12.75
CA GLU A 48 -4.10 -7.20 11.60
C GLU A 48 -4.03 -6.36 10.32
N ARG A 49 -4.92 -5.37 10.17
CA ARG A 49 -4.88 -4.40 9.07
C ARG A 49 -3.58 -3.61 9.12
N LEU A 50 -3.22 -3.06 10.28
CA LEU A 50 -1.98 -2.29 10.46
C LEU A 50 -0.75 -3.13 10.09
N ARG A 51 -0.64 -4.34 10.64
CA ARG A 51 0.46 -5.27 10.34
C ARG A 51 0.58 -5.57 8.85
N LYS A 52 -0.53 -5.74 8.15
CA LYS A 52 -0.53 -5.97 6.69
C LYS A 52 -0.06 -4.75 5.93
N CYS A 53 -0.51 -3.55 6.29
CA CYS A 53 -0.08 -2.32 5.65
C CYS A 53 1.44 -2.10 5.85
N GLU A 54 1.96 -2.34 7.06
CA GLU A 54 3.39 -2.26 7.39
C GLU A 54 4.23 -3.28 6.62
N ASN A 55 3.80 -4.55 6.61
CA ASN A 55 4.47 -5.58 5.82
C ASN A 55 4.48 -5.23 4.34
N SER A 56 3.39 -4.68 3.82
CA SER A 56 3.32 -4.23 2.44
C SER A 56 4.37 -3.16 2.14
N LEU A 57 4.52 -2.15 3.00
CA LEU A 57 5.58 -1.15 2.86
C LEU A 57 6.99 -1.76 2.99
N ARG A 58 7.18 -2.68 3.93
CA ARG A 58 8.47 -3.34 4.17
C ARG A 58 8.96 -4.12 2.95
N PHE A 59 8.07 -4.87 2.31
CA PHE A 59 8.44 -5.73 1.18
C PHE A 59 8.35 -5.02 -0.17
N THR A 60 7.35 -4.15 -0.35
CA THR A 60 6.99 -3.61 -1.67
C THR A 60 7.05 -2.08 -1.74
N GLY A 61 7.33 -1.39 -0.62
CA GLY A 61 7.25 0.07 -0.54
C GLY A 61 8.25 0.83 -1.43
N PHE A 62 9.28 0.15 -1.93
CA PHE A 62 10.22 0.69 -2.93
C PHE A 62 9.63 0.76 -4.35
N LEU A 63 8.58 -0.01 -4.64
CA LEU A 63 7.85 -0.01 -5.91
C LEU A 63 6.63 0.91 -5.89
N TYR A 64 6.29 1.47 -4.73
CA TYR A 64 5.08 2.28 -4.58
C TYR A 64 5.21 3.60 -5.30
N THR A 65 4.21 3.92 -6.10
CA THR A 65 3.96 5.31 -6.51
C THR A 65 3.56 6.17 -5.31
N ASP A 66 3.68 7.49 -5.41
CA ASP A 66 3.23 8.40 -4.35
C ASP A 66 1.77 8.17 -3.97
N HIS A 67 0.92 7.93 -4.97
CA HIS A 67 -0.49 7.59 -4.76
C HIS A 67 -0.67 6.28 -3.97
N GLN A 68 0.09 5.23 -4.29
CA GLN A 68 0.04 3.96 -3.57
C GLN A 68 0.57 4.10 -2.13
N ARG A 69 1.67 4.84 -1.96
CA ARG A 69 2.26 5.14 -0.65
C ARG A 69 1.29 5.91 0.23
N ALA A 70 0.65 6.92 -0.30
CA ALA A 70 -0.32 7.70 0.43
C ALA A 70 -1.59 6.91 0.79
N THR A 71 -2.08 6.07 -0.13
CA THR A 71 -3.20 5.16 0.14
C THR A 71 -2.86 4.20 1.29
N ASN A 72 -1.63 3.66 1.31
CA ASN A 72 -1.17 2.82 2.40
C ASN A 72 -1.11 3.58 3.74
N LEU A 73 -0.54 4.80 3.75
CA LEU A 73 -0.49 5.66 4.93
C LEU A 73 -1.90 6.00 5.47
N ILE A 74 -2.86 6.29 4.59
CA ILE A 74 -4.26 6.51 5.00
C ILE A 74 -4.84 5.26 5.65
N ASN A 75 -4.64 4.08 5.06
CA ASN A 75 -5.16 2.84 5.63
C ASN A 75 -4.50 2.50 6.97
N GLN A 76 -3.21 2.78 7.16
CA GLN A 76 -2.56 2.70 8.46
C GLN A 76 -3.17 3.70 9.45
N GLY A 77 -3.44 4.93 9.02
CA GLY A 77 -4.08 5.96 9.84
C GLY A 77 -5.48 5.54 10.31
N ILE A 78 -6.28 4.95 9.42
CA ILE A 78 -7.59 4.39 9.77
C ILE A 78 -7.43 3.25 10.79
N ALA A 79 -6.51 2.31 10.55
CA ALA A 79 -6.26 1.22 11.48
C ALA A 79 -5.80 1.72 12.86
N GLN A 80 -4.96 2.75 12.93
CA GLN A 80 -4.55 3.38 14.20
C GLN A 80 -5.73 4.07 14.91
N ALA A 81 -6.59 4.78 14.17
CA ALA A 81 -7.80 5.38 14.73
C ALA A 81 -8.74 4.31 15.32
N ASP A 82 -8.88 3.17 14.63
CA ASP A 82 -9.69 2.04 15.11
C ASP A 82 -9.08 1.36 16.35
N LEU A 83 -7.77 1.50 16.57
CA LEU A 83 -7.06 1.09 17.79
C LEU A 83 -7.12 2.14 18.91
N GLY A 84 -7.71 3.33 18.66
CA GLY A 84 -7.74 4.46 19.60
C GLY A 84 -6.45 5.30 19.64
N GLU A 85 -5.54 5.08 18.70
CA GLU A 85 -4.22 5.71 18.64
C GLU A 85 -4.28 7.00 17.78
N ASP A 86 -5.10 7.95 18.21
CA ASP A 86 -5.47 9.14 17.43
C ASP A 86 -4.27 9.98 16.98
N ALA A 87 -3.28 10.18 17.85
CA ALA A 87 -2.08 10.95 17.52
C ALA A 87 -1.26 10.30 16.39
N LYS A 88 -1.17 8.97 16.39
CA LYS A 88 -0.50 8.21 15.32
C LYS A 88 -1.32 8.29 14.03
N ALA A 89 -2.65 8.20 14.13
CA ALA A 89 -3.54 8.32 12.99
C ALA A 89 -3.37 9.68 12.28
N VAL A 90 -3.45 10.78 13.03
CA VAL A 90 -3.24 12.15 12.51
C VAL A 90 -1.87 12.27 11.85
N ALA A 91 -0.80 11.80 12.50
CA ALA A 91 0.55 11.87 11.93
C ALA A 91 0.68 11.11 10.60
N LEU A 92 0.01 9.97 10.45
CA LEU A 92 -0.03 9.20 9.21
C LEU A 92 -0.83 9.92 8.11
N PHE A 93 -1.99 10.48 8.46
CA PHE A 93 -2.79 11.28 7.54
C PHE A 93 -2.03 12.51 7.04
N THR A 94 -1.38 13.25 7.94
CA THR A 94 -0.57 14.44 7.58
C THR A 94 0.56 14.09 6.62
N LYS A 95 1.17 12.91 6.73
CA LYS A 95 2.18 12.42 5.77
C LYS A 95 1.59 12.02 4.43
N ALA A 96 0.35 11.52 4.39
CA ALA A 96 -0.31 11.09 3.17
C ALA A 96 -0.79 12.26 2.29
N ILE A 97 -1.24 13.36 2.90
CA ILE A 97 -1.81 14.53 2.20
C ILE A 97 -0.90 15.08 1.09
N PRO A 98 0.40 15.40 1.31
CA PRO A 98 1.25 15.96 0.26
C PRO A 98 1.53 14.98 -0.89
N LEU A 99 1.48 13.67 -0.62
CA LEU A 99 1.70 12.62 -1.62
C LEU A 99 0.48 12.43 -2.53
N LEU A 100 -0.74 12.61 -2.01
CA LEU A 100 -1.97 12.51 -2.81
C LEU A 100 -2.28 13.76 -3.60
N THR A 101 -1.92 14.90 -3.03
CA THR A 101 -2.17 16.20 -3.66
C THR A 101 -1.09 16.57 -4.67
N GLY A 102 0.02 15.81 -4.72
CA GLY A 102 1.19 16.18 -5.51
C GLY A 102 1.82 17.48 -5.04
N ALA A 103 1.44 17.99 -3.87
CA ALA A 103 1.92 19.25 -3.30
C ALA A 103 3.33 19.16 -2.71
N SER A 104 4.04 18.06 -2.98
CA SER A 104 5.51 17.98 -2.94
C SER A 104 6.15 18.68 -4.15
N SER A 105 5.42 18.79 -5.27
CA SER A 105 5.80 19.60 -6.43
C SER A 105 5.33 21.04 -6.24
N SER A 106 6.11 22.02 -6.70
CA SER A 106 5.94 23.48 -6.50
C SER A 106 4.65 24.10 -7.06
N ASN A 107 3.66 23.30 -7.46
CA ASN A 107 2.39 23.72 -8.02
C ASN A 107 1.27 23.64 -6.96
N HIS A 108 1.18 24.68 -6.14
CA HIS A 108 0.21 24.80 -5.05
C HIS A 108 -1.23 25.15 -5.49
N ARG A 109 -1.50 25.23 -6.80
CA ARG A 109 -2.70 25.94 -7.30
C ARG A 109 -4.00 25.13 -7.35
N HIS A 110 -3.99 23.81 -7.14
CA HIS A 110 -5.19 22.96 -7.29
C HIS A 110 -5.35 21.90 -6.19
N LEU A 111 -5.12 22.29 -4.94
CA LEU A 111 -5.20 21.42 -3.76
C LEU A 111 -6.63 21.03 -3.35
N GLN A 112 -7.57 21.97 -3.48
CA GLN A 112 -8.95 21.82 -3.00
C GLN A 112 -9.72 20.65 -3.64
N PRO A 113 -9.72 20.48 -4.98
CA PRO A 113 -10.45 19.38 -5.63
C PRO A 113 -9.90 17.99 -5.26
N GLN A 114 -8.59 17.91 -5.02
CA GLN A 114 -7.95 16.66 -4.60
C GLN A 114 -8.34 16.30 -3.17
N LEU A 115 -8.35 17.28 -2.26
CA LEU A 115 -8.80 17.09 -0.87
C LEU A 115 -10.28 16.68 -0.81
N GLU A 116 -11.16 17.27 -1.62
CA GLU A 116 -12.57 16.86 -1.72
C GLU A 116 -12.73 15.42 -2.20
N THR A 117 -11.89 15.00 -3.15
CA THR A 117 -11.87 13.62 -3.63
C THR A 117 -11.44 12.66 -2.53
N LEU A 118 -10.51 13.06 -1.66
CA LEU A 118 -10.09 12.26 -0.52
C LEU A 118 -11.14 12.21 0.58
N ASP A 119 -11.77 13.33 0.94
CA ASP A 119 -12.87 13.36 1.91
C ASP A 119 -14.03 12.46 1.44
N ARG A 120 -14.33 12.43 0.14
CA ARG A 120 -15.30 11.51 -0.44
C ARG A 120 -14.91 10.04 -0.25
N LYS A 121 -13.63 9.69 -0.46
CA LYS A 121 -13.13 8.32 -0.23
C LYS A 121 -13.21 7.94 1.25
N MET A 122 -12.92 8.87 2.15
CA MET A 122 -12.95 8.65 3.60
C MET A 122 -14.37 8.54 4.19
N LYS A 123 -15.39 8.94 3.43
CA LYS A 123 -16.81 8.76 3.77
C LYS A 123 -17.35 7.36 3.46
N ASP A 124 -16.48 6.40 3.09
CA ASP A 124 -16.89 5.00 2.95
C ASP A 124 -17.51 4.51 4.27
N PRO A 125 -18.71 3.89 4.25
CA PRO A 125 -19.39 3.43 5.47
C PRO A 125 -18.59 2.37 6.25
N ALA A 126 -17.59 1.73 5.65
CA ALA A 126 -16.69 0.80 6.33
C ALA A 126 -15.65 1.51 7.21
N ILE A 127 -15.44 2.82 7.04
CA ILE A 127 -14.51 3.63 7.82
C ILE A 127 -15.26 4.21 9.03
N LEU A 128 -14.70 4.05 10.23
CA LEU A 128 -15.29 4.63 11.43
C LEU A 128 -15.36 6.17 11.32
N PRO A 129 -16.46 6.81 11.77
CA PRO A 129 -16.58 8.27 11.78
C PRO A 129 -15.41 8.97 12.48
N ARG A 130 -14.84 8.34 13.51
CA ARG A 130 -13.65 8.83 14.22
C ARG A 130 -12.45 9.01 13.30
N ALA A 131 -12.18 8.06 12.41
CA ALA A 131 -11.06 8.16 11.48
C ALA A 131 -11.26 9.31 10.48
N LEU A 132 -12.50 9.56 10.04
CA LEU A 132 -12.85 10.69 9.17
C LEU A 132 -12.64 12.04 9.89
N GLU A 133 -13.03 12.15 11.15
CA GLU A 133 -12.79 13.36 11.95
C GLU A 133 -11.29 13.65 12.08
N LEU A 134 -10.50 12.64 12.46
CA LEU A 134 -9.05 12.78 12.59
C LEU A 134 -8.38 13.13 11.26
N PHE A 135 -8.86 12.57 10.15
CA PHE A 135 -8.38 12.92 8.82
C PHE A 135 -8.65 14.38 8.46
N ARG A 136 -9.83 14.91 8.82
CA ARG A 136 -10.15 16.33 8.64
C ARG A 136 -9.30 17.23 9.51
N THR A 137 -9.07 16.85 10.77
CA THR A 137 -8.13 17.56 11.64
C THR A 137 -6.74 17.63 11.01
N ALA A 138 -6.25 16.51 10.47
CA ALA A 138 -4.96 16.47 9.77
C ALA A 138 -4.92 17.40 8.55
N ILE A 139 -6.01 17.49 7.78
CA ILE A 139 -6.12 18.43 6.65
C ILE A 139 -6.08 19.88 7.14
N ASP A 140 -6.84 20.23 8.16
CA ASP A 140 -6.91 21.59 8.69
C ASP A 140 -5.56 22.04 9.26
N GLU A 141 -4.89 21.16 10.03
CA GLU A 141 -3.55 21.41 10.55
C GLU A 141 -2.52 21.57 9.43
N TRP A 142 -2.58 20.68 8.43
CA TRP A 142 -1.70 20.75 7.27
C TRP A 142 -1.91 22.03 6.46
N ALA A 143 -3.16 22.46 6.26
CA ALA A 143 -3.49 23.70 5.58
C ALA A 143 -2.98 24.93 6.36
N LYS A 144 -3.19 24.97 7.68
CA LYS A 144 -2.65 26.04 8.56
C LYS A 144 -1.14 26.10 8.55
N SER A 145 -0.45 24.97 8.47
CA SER A 145 1.03 24.94 8.42
C SER A 145 1.61 25.54 7.14
N ARG A 146 0.77 25.76 6.11
CA ARG A 146 1.16 26.27 4.79
C ARG A 146 0.57 27.63 4.43
N SER A 147 -0.28 28.20 5.29
CA SER A 147 -0.78 29.58 5.18
C SER A 147 0.18 30.54 5.84
#